data_AF-A0AA97M674-F1
#
_entry.id   AF-A0AA97M674-F1
#
_cell.length_a   1.000
_cell.length_b   1.000
_cell.length_c   1.000
_cell.angle_alpha   90.00
_cell.angle_beta   90.00
_cell.angle_gamma   90.00
#
_symmetry.space_group_name_H-M   'P 1'
#
loop_
_entity.id
_entity.type
_entity.pdbx_description
1 polymer ?
#
loop_
_entity_poly.entity_id
_entity_poly.type
_entity_poly.pdbx_seq_one_letter_code
_entity_poly.pdbx_strand_id
1 'polypeptide(L)'
;MATTLNRVVEDIAPLASEEQREATRAAISQILSDTAQVALRLPGGEEYRLDGDELRALRAIALARANGQRVSVISHDVILSPQQAAELLGVSRPMVYRFIERGDLTATRVGTHWRLLTADVLALAERRTRLADGVDTGLDHVAQAMTSSRQGTAAKDGAKESWRAATPEQKEASLERVRRRTRGRRQ
;
A
#
# COMPACT_ATOMS: atom_id res chain seq x y z
N MET A 1 5.80 13.66 30.49
CA MET A 1 5.82 12.40 31.27
C MET A 1 5.32 11.27 30.37
N ALA A 2 6.20 10.73 29.51
CA ALA A 2 5.88 9.69 28.54
C ALA A 2 6.45 8.35 29.03
N THR A 3 5.70 7.63 29.86
CA THR A 3 6.17 6.36 30.44
C THR A 3 5.00 5.45 30.79
N THR A 4 4.17 5.04 29.82
CA THR A 4 3.20 3.93 30.01
C THR A 4 2.80 3.25 28.69
N LEU A 5 3.78 2.94 27.82
CA LEU A 5 3.60 1.94 26.73
C LEU A 5 4.64 0.80 26.81
N ASN A 6 5.52 0.84 27.82
CA ASN A 6 6.76 0.05 27.87
C ASN A 6 6.56 -1.45 28.13
N ARG A 7 5.33 -1.96 28.15
CA ARG A 7 5.09 -3.41 28.31
C ARG A 7 4.50 -4.07 27.05
N VAL A 8 4.04 -3.28 26.08
CA VAL A 8 3.30 -3.84 24.92
C VAL A 8 3.69 -3.24 23.57
N VAL A 9 4.70 -2.37 23.54
CA VAL A 9 5.31 -1.90 22.30
C VAL A 9 6.77 -2.30 22.32
N GLU A 10 7.13 -3.31 21.54
CA GLU A 10 8.54 -3.57 21.25
C GLU A 10 8.95 -2.65 20.11
N ASP A 11 9.91 -1.77 20.39
CA ASP A 11 10.47 -0.81 19.44
C ASP A 11 11.80 -1.35 18.93
N ILE A 12 11.78 -1.76 17.67
CA ILE A 12 12.91 -2.40 17.02
C ILE A 12 13.62 -1.36 16.15
N ALA A 13 14.85 -1.06 16.53
CA ALA A 13 15.69 -0.09 15.85
C ALA A 13 16.06 -0.55 14.42
N PRO A 14 16.28 0.39 13.50
CA PRO A 14 16.78 0.08 12.16
C PRO A 14 18.14 -0.61 12.23
N LEU A 15 18.51 -1.33 11.16
CA LEU A 15 19.86 -1.88 11.05
C LEU A 15 20.87 -0.74 10.87
N ALA A 16 21.97 -0.83 11.61
CA ALA A 16 22.92 0.27 11.79
C ALA A 16 23.84 0.46 10.58
N SER A 17 24.26 -0.63 9.91
CA SER A 17 25.11 -0.57 8.73
C SER A 17 24.37 -0.92 7.44
N GLU A 18 24.78 -0.29 6.34
CA GLU A 18 24.25 -0.60 5.01
C GLU A 18 24.56 -2.05 4.60
N GLU A 19 25.73 -2.55 5.00
CA GLU A 19 26.11 -3.96 4.82
C GLU A 19 25.14 -4.92 5.53
N GLN A 20 24.71 -4.60 6.76
CA GLN A 20 23.70 -5.38 7.48
C GLN A 20 22.33 -5.33 6.80
N ARG A 21 21.95 -4.18 6.22
CA ARG A 21 20.69 -4.02 5.50
C ARG A 21 20.68 -4.85 4.22
N GLU A 22 21.74 -4.79 3.44
CA GLU A 22 21.86 -5.56 2.20
C GLU A 22 21.92 -7.07 2.48
N ALA A 23 22.71 -7.48 3.49
CA ALA A 23 22.75 -8.88 3.93
C ALA A 23 21.37 -9.38 4.40
N THR A 24 20.63 -8.55 5.14
CA THR A 24 19.27 -8.88 5.59
C THR A 24 18.30 -8.96 4.40
N ARG A 25 18.40 -8.05 3.42
CA ARG A 25 17.58 -8.07 2.20
C ARG A 25 17.85 -9.33 1.37
N ALA A 26 19.11 -9.71 1.23
CA ALA A 26 19.52 -10.94 0.55
C ALA A 26 19.07 -12.21 1.30
N ALA A 27 19.14 -12.21 2.65
CA ALA A 27 18.63 -13.32 3.45
C ALA A 27 17.10 -13.44 3.32
N ILE A 28 16.37 -12.32 3.34
CA ILE A 28 14.92 -12.31 3.15
C ILE A 28 14.53 -12.82 1.76
N SER A 29 15.27 -12.48 0.70
CA SER A 29 14.99 -12.99 -0.65
C SER A 29 15.18 -14.51 -0.75
N GLN A 30 16.09 -15.09 0.03
CA GLN A 30 16.24 -16.55 0.14
C GLN A 30 15.14 -17.21 0.98
N ILE A 31 14.76 -16.59 2.11
CA ILE A 31 13.65 -17.06 2.98
C ILE A 31 12.31 -17.01 2.25
N LEU A 32 12.18 -16.15 1.24
CA LEU A 32 11.01 -16.03 0.37
C LEU A 32 10.81 -17.16 -0.64
N SER A 33 11.72 -18.12 -0.71
CA SER A 33 11.41 -19.39 -1.36
C SER A 33 10.38 -20.13 -0.52
N ASP A 34 9.28 -20.60 -1.13
CA ASP A 34 8.12 -21.28 -0.49
C ASP A 34 8.48 -22.56 0.31
N THR A 35 9.76 -22.86 0.48
CA THR A 35 10.33 -24.03 1.15
C THR A 35 11.08 -23.71 2.44
N ALA A 36 11.26 -22.44 2.81
CA ALA A 36 12.02 -22.08 4.00
C ALA A 36 11.22 -22.34 5.29
N GLN A 37 11.73 -23.19 6.17
CA GLN A 37 11.24 -23.37 7.53
C GLN A 37 12.21 -22.74 8.51
N VAL A 38 11.71 -21.97 9.47
CA VAL A 38 12.53 -21.33 10.51
C VAL A 38 12.19 -21.94 11.85
N ALA A 39 13.22 -22.42 12.56
CA ALA A 39 13.10 -22.95 13.91
C ALA A 39 14.02 -22.18 14.86
N LEU A 40 13.51 -21.85 16.04
CA LEU A 40 14.27 -21.29 17.14
C LEU A 40 14.82 -22.44 17.98
N ARG A 41 16.15 -22.50 18.11
CA ARG A 41 16.79 -23.45 19.01
C ARG A 41 16.78 -22.90 20.42
N LEU A 42 16.03 -23.56 21.30
CA LEU A 42 15.93 -23.22 22.72
C LEU A 42 17.19 -23.67 23.47
N PRO A 43 17.54 -23.04 24.61
CA PRO A 43 18.71 -23.43 25.41
C PRO A 43 18.74 -24.91 25.83
N GLY A 44 17.57 -25.55 25.92
CA GLY A 44 17.42 -26.98 26.26
C GLY A 44 17.60 -27.95 25.09
N GLY A 45 17.95 -27.47 23.88
CA GLY A 45 18.09 -28.30 22.68
C GLY A 45 16.76 -28.61 21.97
N GLU A 46 15.64 -28.17 22.53
CA GLU A 46 14.34 -28.20 21.86
C GLU A 46 14.30 -27.18 20.71
N GLU A 47 13.56 -27.52 19.66
CA GLU A 47 13.33 -26.64 18.52
C GLU A 47 11.87 -26.17 18.53
N TYR A 48 11.68 -24.85 18.60
CA TYR A 48 10.38 -24.23 18.37
C TYR A 48 10.27 -23.84 16.90
N ARG A 49 9.35 -24.47 16.16
CA ARG A 49 9.11 -24.14 14.75
C ARG A 49 8.12 -22.99 14.67
N LEU A 50 8.51 -21.94 13.95
CA LEU A 50 7.63 -20.81 13.69
C LEU A 50 6.53 -21.25 12.72
N ASP A 51 5.30 -20.86 13.01
CA ASP A 51 4.19 -21.04 12.08
C ASP A 51 4.25 -20.03 10.92
N GLY A 52 3.32 -20.15 9.98
CA GLY A 52 3.28 -19.27 8.81
C GLY A 52 3.00 -17.81 9.15
N ASP A 53 2.28 -17.52 10.23
CA ASP A 53 1.90 -16.17 10.63
C ASP A 53 3.08 -15.48 11.34
N GLU A 54 3.74 -16.20 12.25
CA GLU A 54 4.96 -15.77 12.91
C GLU A 54 6.09 -15.53 11.90
N LEU A 55 6.23 -16.39 10.89
CA LEU A 55 7.20 -16.19 9.81
C LEU A 55 6.90 -14.95 8.98
N ARG A 56 5.61 -14.71 8.64
CA ARG A 56 5.20 -13.49 7.92
C ARG A 56 5.48 -12.23 8.74
N ALA A 57 5.19 -12.25 10.04
CA ALA A 57 5.48 -11.14 10.94
C ALA A 57 6.99 -10.85 11.03
N LEU A 58 7.81 -11.87 11.25
CA LEU A 58 9.27 -11.73 11.30
C LEU A 58 9.83 -11.16 10.00
N ARG A 59 9.32 -11.63 8.85
CA ARG A 59 9.70 -11.11 7.54
C ARG A 59 9.35 -9.62 7.40
N ALA A 60 8.15 -9.21 7.79
CA ALA A 60 7.72 -7.82 7.71
C ALA A 60 8.64 -6.91 8.57
N ILE A 61 8.97 -7.35 9.78
CA ILE A 61 9.91 -6.65 10.67
C ILE A 61 11.29 -6.53 10.00
N ALA A 62 11.85 -7.65 9.51
CA ALA A 62 13.17 -7.67 8.92
C ALA A 62 13.28 -6.78 7.66
N LEU A 63 12.25 -6.81 6.80
CA LEU A 63 12.16 -5.93 5.62
C LEU A 63 12.14 -4.46 5.98
N ALA A 64 11.29 -4.07 6.95
CA ALA A 64 11.19 -2.68 7.38
C ALA A 64 12.53 -2.19 7.95
N ARG A 65 13.21 -3.00 8.75
CA ARG A 65 14.54 -2.68 9.28
C ARG A 65 15.61 -2.56 8.18
N ALA A 66 15.57 -3.44 7.18
CA ALA A 66 16.47 -3.39 6.03
C ALA A 66 16.26 -2.10 5.21
N ASN A 67 15.02 -1.59 5.16
CA ASN A 67 14.69 -0.31 4.55
C ASN A 67 15.02 0.91 5.45
N GLY A 68 15.71 0.72 6.57
CA GLY A 68 16.07 1.81 7.49
C GLY A 68 14.89 2.32 8.34
N GLN A 69 13.78 1.58 8.39
CA GLN A 69 12.58 1.97 9.13
C GLN A 69 12.63 1.46 10.57
N ARG A 70 12.08 2.24 11.50
CA ARG A 70 11.75 1.76 12.85
C ARG A 70 10.48 0.93 12.80
N VAL A 71 10.43 -0.12 13.62
CA VAL A 71 9.28 -1.02 13.69
C VAL A 71 8.74 -1.04 15.11
N SER A 72 7.42 -0.93 15.24
CA SER A 72 6.72 -1.06 16.51
C SER A 72 5.76 -2.24 16.43
N VAL A 73 5.89 -3.20 17.35
CA VAL A 73 4.98 -4.35 17.47
C VAL A 73 4.00 -4.07 18.60
N ILE A 74 2.70 -4.13 18.32
CA ILE A 74 1.64 -3.85 19.31
C ILE A 74 0.57 -4.95 19.29
N SER A 75 0.13 -5.37 20.48
CA SER A 75 -1.00 -6.30 20.62
C SER A 75 -2.34 -5.62 20.35
N HIS A 76 -3.25 -6.35 19.71
CA HIS A 76 -4.61 -5.91 19.41
C HIS A 76 -5.47 -5.68 20.67
N ASP A 77 -5.16 -6.36 21.77
CA ASP A 77 -5.97 -6.36 23.00
C ASP A 77 -5.61 -5.23 23.97
N VAL A 78 -4.72 -4.33 23.55
CA VAL A 78 -4.29 -3.20 24.37
C VAL A 78 -5.33 -2.10 24.33
N ILE A 79 -5.57 -1.49 25.49
CA ILE A 79 -6.37 -0.28 25.61
C ILE A 79 -5.47 0.95 25.49
N LEU A 80 -5.79 1.80 24.53
CA LEU A 80 -5.12 3.04 24.21
C LEU A 80 -5.90 4.25 24.75
N SER A 81 -5.15 5.29 25.10
CA SER A 81 -5.67 6.65 25.26
C SER A 81 -5.82 7.32 23.89
N PRO A 82 -6.62 8.41 23.79
CA PRO A 82 -6.74 9.18 22.54
C PRO A 82 -5.39 9.72 22.03
N GLN A 83 -4.43 9.98 22.92
CA GLN A 83 -3.10 10.43 22.52
C GLN A 83 -2.30 9.31 21.86
N GLN A 84 -2.30 8.11 22.46
CA GLN A 84 -1.61 6.94 21.88
C GLN A 84 -2.26 6.51 20.56
N ALA A 85 -3.60 6.58 20.47
CA ALA A 85 -4.30 6.35 19.21
C ALA A 85 -3.91 7.39 18.14
N ALA A 86 -3.71 8.66 18.52
CA ALA A 86 -3.29 9.72 17.60
C ALA A 86 -1.87 9.45 17.06
N GLU A 87 -0.95 9.06 17.94
CA GLU A 87 0.40 8.65 17.58
C GLU A 87 0.39 7.46 16.61
N LEU A 88 -0.42 6.42 16.89
CA LEU A 88 -0.54 5.23 16.04
C LEU A 88 -1.15 5.54 14.67
N LEU A 89 -2.13 6.44 14.61
CA LEU A 89 -2.80 6.85 13.38
C LEU A 89 -2.01 7.90 12.58
N GLY A 90 -0.94 8.48 13.14
CA GLY A 90 -0.21 9.59 12.52
C GLY A 90 -1.06 10.86 12.36
N VAL A 91 -2.01 11.11 13.27
CA VAL A 91 -2.92 12.27 13.23
C VAL A 91 -2.82 13.12 14.49
N SER A 92 -3.46 14.29 14.48
CA SER A 92 -3.57 15.11 15.68
C SER A 92 -4.58 14.54 16.68
N ARG A 93 -4.33 14.73 17.98
CA ARG A 93 -5.25 14.28 19.05
C ARG A 93 -6.69 14.80 18.87
N PRO A 94 -6.95 16.07 18.47
CA PRO A 94 -8.30 16.53 18.14
C PRO A 94 -8.97 15.72 17.03
N MET A 95 -8.22 15.22 16.05
CA MET A 95 -8.78 14.38 14.98
C MET A 95 -9.29 13.04 15.51
N VAL A 96 -8.62 12.45 16.50
CA VAL A 96 -9.10 11.23 17.17
C VAL A 96 -10.45 11.48 17.84
N TYR A 97 -10.63 12.62 18.51
CA TYR A 97 -11.94 12.99 19.07
C TYR A 97 -13.00 13.15 17.98
N ARG A 98 -12.67 13.73 16.82
CA ARG A 98 -13.59 13.81 15.68
C ARG A 98 -14.01 12.43 15.17
N PHE A 99 -13.08 11.46 15.12
CA PHE A 99 -13.43 10.09 14.73
C PHE A 99 -14.36 9.43 15.74
N ILE A 100 -14.14 9.65 17.04
CA ILE A 100 -15.04 9.17 18.09
C ILE A 100 -16.43 9.82 17.96
N GLU A 101 -16.50 11.13 17.82
CA GLU A 101 -17.74 11.91 17.69
C GLU A 101 -18.58 11.47 16.48
N ARG A 102 -17.92 11.12 15.37
CA ARG A 102 -18.56 10.65 14.13
C ARG A 102 -18.94 9.17 14.16
N GLY A 103 -18.48 8.42 15.16
CA GLY A 103 -18.66 6.97 15.23
C GLY A 103 -17.70 6.17 14.33
N ASP A 104 -16.72 6.83 13.70
CA ASP A 104 -15.68 6.17 12.88
C ASP A 104 -14.73 5.32 13.73
N LEU A 105 -14.61 5.67 15.01
CA LEU A 105 -13.73 5.03 15.98
C LEU A 105 -14.48 4.74 17.29
N THR A 106 -14.61 3.47 17.63
CA THR A 106 -15.24 3.03 18.88
C THR A 106 -14.35 3.40 20.07
N ALA A 107 -14.95 4.04 21.07
CA ALA A 107 -14.29 4.38 22.32
C ALA A 107 -15.24 4.23 23.49
N THR A 108 -14.73 3.72 24.61
CA THR A 108 -15.46 3.61 25.87
C THR A 108 -15.00 4.68 26.83
N ARG A 109 -15.94 5.31 27.53
CA ARG A 109 -15.62 6.31 28.56
C ARG A 109 -15.47 5.63 29.92
N VAL A 110 -14.29 5.77 30.53
CA VAL A 110 -14.00 5.25 31.88
C VAL A 110 -13.70 6.45 32.78
N GLY A 111 -14.69 6.82 33.59
CA GLY A 111 -14.68 8.08 34.34
C GLY A 111 -14.59 9.28 33.41
N THR A 112 -13.52 10.07 33.55
CA THR A 112 -13.30 11.29 32.74
C THR A 112 -12.55 11.02 31.44
N HIS A 113 -11.98 9.82 31.25
CA HIS A 113 -11.08 9.53 30.13
C HIS A 113 -11.68 8.56 29.12
N TRP A 114 -11.34 8.76 27.84
CA TRP A 114 -11.65 7.82 26.77
C TRP A 114 -10.63 6.69 26.71
N ARG A 115 -11.13 5.50 26.34
CA ARG A 115 -10.38 4.26 26.18
C ARG A 115 -10.75 3.65 24.83
N LEU A 116 -9.73 3.28 24.05
CA LEU A 116 -9.88 2.76 22.70
C LEU A 116 -9.18 1.41 22.61
N LEU A 117 -9.78 0.42 21.96
CA LEU A 117 -9.10 -0.85 21.71
C LEU A 117 -8.13 -0.69 20.55
N THR A 118 -6.91 -1.22 20.64
CA THR A 118 -5.92 -1.15 19.56
C THR A 118 -6.49 -1.74 18.26
N ALA A 119 -7.23 -2.86 18.35
CA ALA A 119 -7.89 -3.46 17.20
C ALA A 119 -8.78 -2.47 16.41
N ASP A 120 -9.57 -1.65 17.11
CA ASP A 120 -10.45 -0.66 16.47
C ASP A 120 -9.66 0.47 15.81
N VAL A 121 -8.56 0.90 16.45
CA VAL A 121 -7.66 1.93 15.91
C VAL A 121 -6.95 1.43 14.66
N LEU A 122 -6.42 0.20 14.67
CA LEU A 122 -5.77 -0.42 13.52
C LEU A 122 -6.77 -0.67 12.36
N ALA A 123 -8.00 -1.08 12.66
CA ALA A 123 -9.04 -1.25 11.65
C ALA A 123 -9.39 0.08 10.96
N LEU A 124 -9.39 1.19 11.69
CA LEU A 124 -9.55 2.52 11.10
C LEU A 124 -8.36 2.90 10.22
N ALA A 125 -7.13 2.64 10.67
CA ALA A 125 -5.92 2.89 9.89
C ALA A 125 -5.97 2.16 8.54
N GLU A 126 -6.30 0.86 8.56
CA GLU A 126 -6.42 0.05 7.35
C GLU A 126 -7.51 0.53 6.40
N ARG A 127 -8.69 0.91 6.93
CA ARG A 127 -9.75 1.53 6.10
C ARG A 127 -9.25 2.80 5.42
N ARG A 128 -8.47 3.64 6.11
CA ARG A 128 -7.92 4.87 5.56
C ARG A 128 -6.87 4.62 4.48
N THR A 129 -5.98 3.65 4.69
CA THR A 129 -4.98 3.27 3.68
C THR A 129 -5.65 2.72 2.42
N ARG A 130 -6.62 1.81 2.57
CA ARG A 130 -7.39 1.28 1.42
C ARG A 130 -8.09 2.36 0.61
N LEU A 131 -8.63 3.38 1.28
CA LEU A 131 -9.24 4.53 0.60
C LEU A 131 -8.20 5.37 -0.14
N ALA A 132 -7.00 5.56 0.43
CA ALA A 132 -5.91 6.27 -0.24
C ALA A 132 -5.43 5.53 -1.50
N ASP A 133 -5.20 4.21 -1.40
CA ASP A 133 -4.75 3.38 -2.52
C ASP A 133 -5.80 3.34 -3.66
N GLY A 134 -7.09 3.30 -3.30
CA GLY A 134 -8.18 3.34 -4.26
C GLY A 134 -8.30 4.68 -5.00
N VAL A 135 -7.96 5.80 -4.33
CA VAL A 135 -7.93 7.12 -4.97
C VAL A 135 -6.76 7.25 -5.94
N ASP A 136 -5.57 6.76 -5.56
CA ASP A 136 -4.37 6.83 -6.40
C ASP A 136 -4.55 6.04 -7.70
N THR A 137 -5.06 4.81 -7.58
CA THR A 137 -5.42 3.96 -8.73
C THR A 137 -6.47 4.64 -9.63
N GLY A 138 -7.46 5.32 -9.02
CA GLY A 138 -8.46 6.07 -9.76
C GLY A 138 -7.89 7.25 -10.55
N LEU A 139 -6.93 7.99 -9.98
CA LEU A 139 -6.26 9.10 -10.64
C LEU A 139 -5.38 8.63 -11.80
N ASP A 140 -4.68 7.50 -11.64
CA ASP A 140 -3.88 6.90 -12.72
C ASP A 140 -4.73 6.49 -13.91
N HIS A 141 -5.91 5.89 -13.67
CA HIS A 141 -6.84 5.55 -14.73
C HIS A 141 -7.40 6.78 -15.45
N VAL A 142 -7.71 7.87 -14.72
CA VAL A 142 -8.15 9.13 -15.33
C VAL A 142 -7.02 9.78 -16.14
N ALA A 143 -5.79 9.77 -15.63
CA ALA A 143 -4.61 10.30 -16.33
C ALA A 143 -4.32 9.52 -17.63
N GLN A 144 -4.42 8.18 -17.60
CA GLN A 144 -4.29 7.35 -18.80
C GLN A 144 -5.41 7.62 -19.81
N ALA A 145 -6.66 7.72 -19.35
CA ALA A 145 -7.80 8.03 -20.23
C ALA A 145 -7.66 9.41 -20.90
N MET A 146 -7.18 10.43 -20.18
CA MET A 146 -6.92 11.76 -20.74
C MET A 146 -5.79 11.75 -21.77
N THR A 147 -4.74 10.96 -21.53
CA THR A 147 -3.58 10.85 -22.43
C THR A 147 -3.93 10.12 -23.73
N SER A 148 -4.70 9.02 -23.66
CA SER A 148 -5.21 8.31 -24.83
C SER A 148 -6.19 9.17 -25.65
N SER A 149 -7.00 10.00 -25.00
CA SER A 149 -7.90 10.93 -25.68
C SER A 149 -7.15 12.03 -26.45
N ARG A 150 -6.08 12.61 -25.88
CA ARG A 150 -5.21 13.59 -26.56
C ARG A 150 -4.46 13.00 -27.76
N GLN A 151 -3.99 11.75 -27.67
CA GLN A 151 -3.38 11.07 -28.82
C GLN A 151 -4.41 10.77 -29.91
N GLY A 152 -5.65 10.42 -29.54
CA GLY A 152 -6.75 10.23 -30.47
C GLY A 152 -7.16 11.50 -31.24
N THR A 153 -7.12 12.67 -30.59
CA THR A 153 -7.39 13.96 -31.26
C THR A 153 -6.22 14.38 -32.16
N ALA A 154 -4.97 14.27 -31.67
CA ALA A 154 -3.78 14.56 -32.47
C ALA A 154 -3.67 13.66 -33.72
N ALA A 155 -4.00 12.37 -33.60
CA ALA A 155 -4.03 11.44 -34.73
C ALA A 155 -5.14 11.79 -35.75
N LYS A 156 -6.29 12.28 -35.30
CA LYS A 156 -7.38 12.75 -36.19
C LYS A 156 -6.99 14.03 -36.93
N ASP A 157 -6.29 14.94 -36.28
CA ASP A 157 -5.88 16.21 -36.90
C ASP A 157 -4.75 16.01 -37.91
N GLY A 158 -3.76 15.16 -37.61
CA GLY A 158 -2.74 14.74 -38.57
C GLY A 158 -3.31 13.96 -39.77
N ALA A 159 -4.36 13.15 -39.57
CA ALA A 159 -5.08 12.49 -40.67
C ALA A 159 -5.81 13.49 -41.57
N LYS A 160 -6.36 14.58 -41.03
CA LYS A 160 -6.97 15.66 -41.82
C LYS A 160 -5.93 16.47 -42.61
N GLU A 161 -4.77 16.75 -42.01
CA GLU A 161 -3.69 17.48 -42.69
C GLU A 161 -3.03 16.66 -43.80
N SER A 162 -2.74 15.39 -43.55
CA SER A 162 -2.24 14.47 -44.59
C SER A 162 -3.26 14.28 -45.72
N TRP A 163 -4.56 14.24 -45.43
CA TRP A 163 -5.60 14.23 -46.46
C TRP A 163 -5.62 15.54 -47.28
N ARG A 164 -5.37 16.69 -46.66
CA ARG A 164 -5.30 17.99 -47.37
C ARG A 164 -4.06 18.08 -48.27
N ALA A 165 -2.92 17.58 -47.82
CA ALA A 165 -1.64 17.61 -48.53
C ALA A 165 -1.46 16.50 -49.58
N ALA A 166 -2.28 15.44 -49.56
CA ALA A 166 -2.17 14.32 -50.49
C ALA A 166 -2.54 14.67 -51.94
N THR A 167 -1.81 14.08 -52.88
CA THR A 167 -2.08 14.19 -54.33
C THR A 167 -3.36 13.43 -54.71
N PRO A 168 -3.97 13.73 -55.88
CA PRO A 168 -5.19 13.04 -56.34
C PRO A 168 -5.06 11.51 -56.37
N GLU A 169 -3.94 10.98 -56.87
CA GLU A 169 -3.65 9.54 -56.92
C GLU A 169 -3.57 8.90 -55.52
N GLN A 170 -3.00 9.61 -54.55
CA GLN A 170 -2.88 9.15 -53.16
C GLN A 170 -4.23 9.14 -52.43
N LYS A 171 -5.13 10.07 -52.77
CA LYS A 171 -6.50 10.13 -52.26
C LYS A 171 -7.34 8.97 -52.81
N GLU A 172 -7.21 8.69 -54.12
CA GLU A 172 -7.87 7.56 -54.80
C GLU A 172 -7.49 6.22 -54.15
N ALA A 173 -6.19 5.94 -53.97
CA ALA A 173 -5.69 4.73 -53.33
C ALA A 173 -6.15 4.58 -51.86
N SER A 174 -6.31 5.70 -51.15
CA SER A 174 -6.80 5.70 -49.77
C SER A 174 -8.31 5.44 -49.70
N LEU A 175 -9.10 6.00 -50.62
CA LEU A 175 -10.52 5.68 -50.76
C LEU A 175 -10.76 4.24 -51.18
N GLU A 176 -9.91 3.68 -52.06
CA GLU A 176 -10.00 2.28 -52.48
C GLU A 176 -9.72 1.32 -51.31
N ARG A 177 -8.73 1.63 -50.45
CA ARG A 177 -8.48 0.87 -49.21
C ARG A 177 -9.69 0.88 -48.26
N VAL A 178 -10.37 2.03 -48.12
CA VAL A 178 -11.60 2.13 -47.30
C VAL A 178 -12.74 1.31 -47.93
N ARG A 179 -12.93 1.39 -49.25
CA ARG A 179 -13.95 0.62 -49.99
C ARG A 179 -13.73 -0.90 -49.91
N ARG A 180 -12.48 -1.36 -49.94
CA ARG A 180 -12.14 -2.79 -49.71
C ARG A 180 -12.47 -3.21 -48.28
N ARG A 181 -12.20 -2.35 -47.29
CA ARG A 181 -12.48 -2.61 -45.88
C ARG A 181 -13.98 -2.66 -45.56
N THR A 182 -14.82 -1.90 -46.24
CA THR A 182 -16.28 -1.92 -46.04
C THR A 182 -16.98 -3.07 -46.77
N ARG A 183 -16.44 -3.54 -47.91
CA ARG A 183 -16.95 -4.74 -48.61
C ARG A 183 -16.73 -6.04 -47.86
N GLY A 184 -15.66 -6.17 -47.08
CA GLY A 184 -15.36 -7.37 -46.28
C GLY A 184 -16.14 -7.51 -44.97
N ARG A 185 -16.97 -6.53 -44.59
CA ARG A 185 -17.66 -6.49 -43.29
C ARG A 185 -19.16 -6.82 -43.36
N ARG A 186 -19.64 -7.25 -44.52
CA ARG A 186 -21.04 -7.61 -44.81
C ARG A 186 -21.25 -9.08 -45.18
N GLN A 187 -20.28 -9.95 -44.88
CA GLN A 187 -20.47 -11.41 -44.91
C GLN A 187 -20.47 -11.94 -43.48
#